data_AF-A0A6P4YZL3-F1
#
_entry.id   AF-A0A6P4YZL3-F1
#
_cell.length_a   1.000
_cell.length_b   1.000
_cell.length_c   1.000
_cell.angle_alpha   90.00
_cell.angle_beta   90.00
_cell.angle_gamma   90.00
#
_symmetry.space_group_name_H-M   'P 1'
#
loop_
_entity.id
_entity.type
_entity.pdbx_description
1 polymer ?
#
loop_
_entity_poly.entity_id
_entity_poly.type
_entity_poly.pdbx_seq_one_letter_code
_entity_poly.pdbx_strand_id
1 'polypeptide(L)'
;MVTRAVFIIAFVASVAVADPAQYLDCGSSAKLHSVDVTPCPASVTCGLIRGENASIAVTFTTEKVANSVVAVVHAIVAGVPLPFPLPNPDGCQDSGLECPLNSSTTYTHTTILPVKSGYPMTI
;
A
#
# COMPACT_ATOMS: atom_id res chain seq x y z
N MET A 1 14.23 -55.65 12.80
CA MET A 1 14.79 -54.52 12.04
C MET A 1 13.63 -53.59 11.68
N VAL A 2 13.41 -52.53 12.47
CA VAL A 2 12.46 -51.44 12.14
C VAL A 2 13.09 -50.16 12.66
N THR A 3 13.90 -49.51 11.83
CA THR A 3 14.50 -48.22 12.15
C THR A 3 13.45 -47.14 11.86
N ARG A 4 12.90 -46.49 12.89
CA ARG A 4 11.93 -45.40 12.74
C ARG A 4 12.66 -44.18 12.15
N ALA A 5 12.43 -43.90 10.86
CA ALA A 5 12.89 -42.66 10.24
C ALA A 5 11.97 -41.51 10.68
N VAL A 6 12.50 -40.59 11.49
CA VAL A 6 11.83 -39.33 11.84
C VAL A 6 12.20 -38.30 10.77
N PHE A 7 11.26 -37.98 9.88
CA PHE A 7 11.42 -36.89 8.92
C PHE A 7 11.02 -35.57 9.60
N ILE A 8 12.00 -34.76 10.00
CA ILE A 8 11.77 -33.38 10.44
C ILE A 8 11.62 -32.53 9.17
N ILE A 9 10.38 -32.19 8.80
CA ILE A 9 10.09 -31.22 7.74
C ILE A 9 10.34 -29.83 8.32
N ALA A 10 11.53 -29.29 8.09
CA ALA A 10 11.83 -27.89 8.41
C ALA A 10 11.11 -26.99 7.38
N PHE A 11 9.97 -26.42 7.77
CA PHE A 11 9.25 -25.42 6.97
C PHE A 11 10.02 -24.10 7.05
N VAL A 12 10.91 -23.87 6.08
CA VAL A 12 11.62 -22.58 5.96
C VAL A 12 10.62 -21.56 5.42
N ALA A 13 9.97 -20.82 6.32
CA ALA A 13 9.19 -19.66 5.94
C ALA A 13 10.16 -18.58 5.44
N SER A 14 10.30 -18.45 4.13
CA SER A 14 11.03 -17.34 3.52
C SER A 14 10.30 -16.04 3.83
N VAL A 15 10.88 -15.25 4.74
CA VAL A 15 10.41 -13.91 5.06
C VAL A 15 10.81 -13.03 3.87
N ALA A 16 9.84 -12.71 3.00
CA ALA A 16 10.06 -11.74 1.95
C ALA A 16 10.16 -10.35 2.60
N VAL A 17 11.37 -9.80 2.68
CA VAL A 17 11.59 -8.40 3.05
C VAL A 17 11.25 -7.58 1.80
N ALA A 18 10.10 -6.92 1.80
CA ALA A 18 9.78 -5.93 0.78
C ALA A 18 10.54 -4.64 1.10
N ASP A 19 11.36 -4.15 0.16
CA ASP A 19 11.92 -2.79 0.25
C ASP A 19 10.77 -1.77 0.13
N PRO A 20 10.78 -0.69 0.94
CA PRO A 20 9.77 0.35 0.83
C PRO A 20 9.79 0.95 -0.58
N ALA A 21 8.62 1.10 -1.19
CA ALA A 21 8.53 1.65 -2.53
C ALA A 21 9.11 3.07 -2.54
N GLN A 22 9.94 3.40 -3.53
CA GLN A 22 10.39 4.77 -3.70
C GLN A 22 9.20 5.66 -4.03
N TYR A 23 8.99 6.71 -3.24
CA TYR A 23 7.90 7.67 -3.45
C TYR A 23 8.44 9.10 -3.53
N LEU A 24 7.72 9.96 -4.25
CA LEU A 24 7.97 11.39 -4.34
C LEU A 24 6.87 12.12 -3.56
N ASP A 25 7.25 12.93 -2.57
CA ASP A 25 6.32 13.82 -1.88
C ASP A 25 5.92 14.98 -2.80
N CYS A 26 4.62 15.11 -3.05
CA CYS A 26 4.04 16.11 -3.95
C CYS A 26 3.48 17.36 -3.24
N GLY A 27 3.78 17.55 -1.95
CA GLY A 27 3.37 18.73 -1.16
C GLY A 27 2.56 18.38 0.09
N SER A 28 2.88 17.27 0.73
CA SER A 28 2.19 16.80 1.93
C SER A 28 2.30 17.82 3.07
N SER A 29 1.17 18.10 3.72
CA SER A 29 1.15 18.88 4.97
C SER A 29 1.44 18.04 6.21
N ALA A 30 1.40 16.71 6.06
CA ALA A 30 1.76 15.74 7.08
C ALA A 30 3.17 15.20 6.79
N LYS A 31 3.86 14.71 7.82
CA LYS A 31 5.16 14.06 7.64
C LYS A 31 4.94 12.62 7.18
N LEU A 32 5.34 12.31 5.96
CA LEU A 32 5.35 10.93 5.43
C LEU A 32 6.55 10.15 6.00
N HIS A 33 6.32 8.91 6.38
CA HIS A 33 7.37 7.98 6.83
C HIS A 33 7.60 6.87 5.81
N SER A 34 6.53 6.20 5.36
CA SER A 34 6.61 5.13 4.38
C SER A 34 5.42 5.12 3.44
N VAL A 35 5.66 4.60 2.24
CA VAL A 35 4.63 4.18 1.28
C VAL A 35 4.99 2.76 0.85
N ASP A 36 4.15 1.82 1.26
CA ASP A 36 4.37 0.40 1.06
C ASP A 36 3.30 -0.13 0.09
N VAL A 37 3.73 -0.84 -0.95
CA VAL A 37 2.84 -1.43 -1.95
C VAL A 37 2.97 -2.95 -1.88
N THR A 38 1.86 -3.69 -1.99
CA THR A 38 1.87 -5.16 -1.93
C THR A 38 0.87 -5.73 -2.94
N PRO A 39 1.25 -6.71 -3.78
CA PRO A 39 2.63 -7.19 -3.98
C PRO A 39 3.48 -6.13 -4.68
N CYS A 40 4.75 -6.02 -4.27
CA CYS A 40 5.73 -5.19 -4.95
C CYS A 40 7.02 -5.99 -5.17
N PRO A 41 7.36 -6.36 -6.41
CA PRO A 41 8.60 -7.07 -6.68
C PRO A 41 9.81 -6.18 -6.38
N ALA A 42 10.87 -6.75 -5.80
CA ALA A 42 12.11 -6.05 -5.45
C ALA A 42 12.74 -5.43 -6.70
N SER A 43 12.44 -4.16 -6.94
CA SER A 43 12.85 -3.37 -8.10
C SER A 43 12.76 -1.90 -7.75
N VAL A 44 13.40 -1.05 -8.56
CA VAL A 44 13.41 0.41 -8.33
C VAL A 44 12.01 1.03 -8.43
N THR A 45 11.09 0.38 -9.14
CA THR A 45 9.72 0.84 -9.40
C THR A 45 8.72 -0.25 -9.12
N CYS A 46 7.65 0.06 -8.40
CA CYS A 46 6.61 -0.94 -8.12
C CYS A 46 5.71 -1.19 -9.34
N GLY A 47 5.93 -2.30 -10.05
CA GLY A 47 5.04 -2.73 -11.13
C GLY A 47 3.74 -3.32 -10.57
N LEU A 48 2.61 -2.68 -10.90
CA LEU A 48 1.28 -3.17 -10.52
C LEU A 48 0.82 -4.30 -11.45
N ILE A 49 0.31 -5.39 -10.89
CA ILE A 49 -0.10 -6.57 -11.66
C ILE A 49 -1.55 -6.41 -12.13
N ARG A 50 -1.76 -6.47 -13.44
CA ARG A 50 -3.09 -6.42 -14.05
C ARG A 50 -3.94 -7.62 -13.66
N GLY A 51 -5.22 -7.36 -13.38
CA GLY A 51 -6.18 -8.38 -12.95
C GLY A 51 -6.10 -8.70 -11.46
N GLU A 52 -5.17 -8.09 -10.72
CA GLU A 52 -4.97 -8.30 -9.30
C GLU A 52 -5.28 -7.05 -8.47
N ASN A 53 -5.37 -7.25 -7.16
CA ASN A 53 -5.50 -6.18 -6.20
C ASN A 53 -4.12 -5.81 -5.65
N ALA A 54 -3.78 -4.53 -5.72
CA ALA A 54 -2.64 -3.99 -4.99
C ALA A 54 -3.12 -3.36 -3.68
N SER A 55 -2.46 -3.66 -2.58
CA SER A 55 -2.62 -2.96 -1.31
C SER A 55 -1.58 -1.85 -1.21
N ILE A 56 -2.01 -0.67 -0.76
CA ILE A 56 -1.12 0.47 -0.50
C ILE A 56 -1.29 0.85 0.96
N ALA A 57 -0.19 0.86 1.72
CA ALA A 57 -0.14 1.35 3.09
C ALA A 57 0.73 2.61 3.15
N VAL A 58 0.20 3.69 3.72
CA VAL A 58 0.89 4.98 3.87
C VAL A 58 1.00 5.27 5.35
N THR A 59 2.23 5.36 5.85
CA THR A 59 2.50 5.72 7.24
C THR A 59 2.87 7.19 7.32
N PHE A 60 2.14 7.97 8.11
CA PHE A 60 2.33 9.42 8.21
C PHE A 60 2.04 9.95 9.62
N THR A 61 2.60 11.11 9.96
CA THR A 61 2.25 11.89 11.16
C THR A 61 1.56 13.17 10.74
N THR A 62 0.33 13.39 11.21
CA THR A 62 -0.37 14.66 11.03
C THR A 62 -0.02 15.64 12.16
N GLU A 63 0.13 16.92 11.87
CA GLU A 63 0.31 17.99 12.88
C GLU A 63 -1.00 18.71 13.21
N LYS A 64 -2.13 18.20 12.71
CA LYS A 64 -3.46 18.78 12.91
C LYS A 64 -4.46 17.68 13.25
N VAL A 65 -5.47 18.05 14.01
CA VAL A 65 -6.64 17.19 14.23
C VAL A 65 -7.42 17.06 12.93
N ALA A 66 -7.78 15.83 12.54
CA ALA A 66 -8.58 15.57 11.35
C ALA A 66 -9.80 14.73 11.71
N ASN A 67 -11.00 15.30 11.58
CA ASN A 67 -12.25 14.62 11.91
C ASN A 67 -12.69 13.63 10.82
N SER A 68 -12.18 13.81 9.60
CA SER A 68 -12.51 13.03 8.42
C SER A 68 -11.28 12.92 7.52
N VAL A 69 -11.12 11.78 6.87
CA VAL A 69 -10.04 11.52 5.92
C VAL A 69 -10.67 11.02 4.63
N VAL A 70 -10.24 11.55 3.48
CA VAL A 70 -10.73 11.11 2.17
C VAL A 70 -9.54 10.69 1.33
N ALA A 71 -9.57 9.44 0.86
CA ALA A 71 -8.56 8.90 -0.04
C ALA A 71 -8.93 9.22 -1.50
N VAL A 72 -7.96 9.78 -2.23
CA VAL A 72 -8.10 10.12 -3.65
C VAL A 72 -6.88 9.58 -4.40
N VAL A 73 -7.12 8.83 -5.47
CA VAL A 73 -6.05 8.25 -6.31
C VAL A 73 -6.17 8.80 -7.73
N HIS A 74 -5.01 9.13 -8.30
CA HIS A 74 -4.88 9.52 -9.70
C HIS A 74 -3.85 8.63 -10.38
N ALA A 75 -4.13 8.21 -11.61
CA ALA A 75 -3.17 7.57 -12.50
C ALA A 75 -2.62 8.62 -13.47
N ILE A 76 -1.30 8.68 -13.65
CA ILE A 76 -0.68 9.59 -14.62
C ILE A 76 -0.38 8.80 -15.90
N VAL A 77 -1.15 9.04 -16.96
CA VAL A 77 -0.99 8.35 -18.25
C VAL A 77 -0.51 9.36 -19.29
N ALA A 78 0.67 9.13 -19.86
CA ALA A 78 1.30 10.05 -20.82
C ALA A 78 1.36 11.52 -20.31
N GLY A 79 1.61 11.70 -19.01
CA GLY A 79 1.67 13.01 -18.36
C GLY A 79 0.31 13.61 -17.96
N VAL A 80 -0.80 12.97 -18.27
CA VAL A 80 -2.16 13.44 -17.93
C VAL A 80 -2.65 12.72 -16.67
N PRO A 81 -3.04 13.45 -15.60
CA PRO A 81 -3.67 12.84 -14.43
C PRO A 81 -5.12 12.43 -14.73
N LEU A 82 -5.43 11.16 -14.52
CA LEU A 82 -6.76 10.58 -14.66
C LEU A 82 -7.25 10.09 -13.29
N PRO A 83 -8.50 10.36 -12.91
CA PRO A 83 -9.02 9.92 -11.62
C PRO A 83 -9.14 8.39 -11.58
N PHE A 84 -8.76 7.81 -10.45
CA PHE A 84 -8.96 6.39 -10.15
C PHE A 84 -9.98 6.28 -9.01
N PRO A 85 -11.24 5.92 -9.30
CA PRO A 85 -12.26 5.79 -8.26
C PRO A 85 -11.95 4.59 -7.36
N LEU A 86 -11.79 4.86 -6.06
CA LEU A 86 -11.65 3.83 -5.04
C LEU A 86 -13.02 3.23 -4.69
N PRO A 87 -13.10 1.93 -4.34
CA PRO A 87 -14.33 1.33 -3.83
C PRO A 87 -14.82 1.99 -2.54
N ASN A 88 -13.88 2.39 -1.67
CA ASN A 88 -14.14 3.17 -0.47
C ASN A 88 -13.20 4.39 -0.43
N PRO A 89 -13.71 5.62 -0.62
CA PRO A 89 -12.92 6.84 -0.47
C PRO A 89 -12.88 7.34 0.97
N ASP A 90 -13.73 6.85 1.88
CA ASP A 90 -13.70 7.27 3.29
C ASP A 90 -12.54 6.60 4.01
N GLY A 91 -11.49 7.40 4.23
CA GLY A 91 -10.28 6.96 4.88
C GLY A 91 -10.45 6.73 6.38
N CYS A 92 -11.59 7.04 7.00
CA CYS A 92 -11.89 6.69 8.39
C CYS A 92 -12.64 5.35 8.51
N GLN A 93 -12.95 4.70 7.39
CA GLN A 93 -13.68 3.44 7.35
C GLN A 93 -12.83 2.35 6.67
N ASP A 94 -12.68 1.20 7.33
CA ASP A 94 -12.02 0.00 6.79
C ASP A 94 -10.60 0.22 6.22
N SER A 95 -9.88 1.23 6.72
CA SER A 95 -8.56 1.67 6.22
C SER A 95 -7.44 1.54 7.26
N GLY A 96 -7.75 1.16 8.49
CA GLY A 96 -6.82 1.18 9.62
C GLY A 96 -6.71 2.53 10.35
N LEU A 97 -7.46 3.55 9.92
CA LEU A 97 -7.59 4.81 10.66
C LEU A 97 -8.85 4.80 11.54
N GLU A 98 -8.70 5.27 12.78
CA GLU A 98 -9.82 5.57 13.66
C GLU A 98 -9.91 7.08 13.84
N CYS A 99 -10.95 7.68 13.28
CA CYS A 99 -11.16 9.12 13.35
C CYS A 99 -11.94 9.51 14.63
N PRO A 100 -11.69 10.71 15.20
CA PRO A 100 -10.79 11.75 14.69
C PRO A 100 -9.30 11.42 14.90
N LEU A 101 -8.46 11.79 13.93
CA LEU A 101 -7.02 11.72 14.09
C LEU A 101 -6.51 12.85 14.99
N ASN A 102 -5.59 12.53 15.88
CA ASN A 102 -4.95 13.47 16.79
C ASN A 102 -3.70 14.08 16.17
N SER A 103 -3.40 15.32 16.56
CA SER A 103 -2.15 15.98 16.21
C SER A 103 -0.94 15.22 16.74
N SER A 104 0.17 15.32 16.01
CA SER A 104 1.49 14.78 16.36
C SER A 104 1.50 13.27 16.58
N THR A 105 0.51 12.57 16.03
CA THR A 105 0.34 11.12 16.15
C THR A 105 0.59 10.45 14.80
N THR A 106 1.29 9.32 14.82
CA THR A 106 1.59 8.53 13.63
C THR A 106 0.47 7.52 13.37
N TYR A 107 0.05 7.44 12.12
CA TYR A 107 -0.99 6.55 11.66
C TYR A 107 -0.53 5.81 10.39
N THR A 108 -1.14 4.67 10.13
CA THR A 108 -0.98 3.93 8.87
C THR A 108 -2.34 3.76 8.21
N HIS A 109 -2.50 4.39 7.06
CA HIS A 109 -3.69 4.26 6.22
C HIS A 109 -3.46 3.21 5.15
N THR A 110 -4.37 2.25 5.03
CA THR A 110 -4.33 1.16 4.06
C THR A 110 -5.50 1.26 3.09
N THR A 111 -5.25 1.03 1.80
CA THR A 111 -6.31 0.95 0.79
C THR A 111 -6.01 -0.12 -0.24
N ILE A 112 -7.06 -0.69 -0.84
CA ILE A 112 -6.95 -1.70 -1.89
C ILE A 112 -7.31 -1.07 -3.24
N LEU A 113 -6.38 -1.18 -4.18
CA LEU A 113 -6.49 -0.70 -5.54
C LEU A 113 -6.73 -1.88 -6.50
N PRO A 114 -7.94 -2.01 -7.09
CA PRO A 114 -8.22 -3.04 -8.09
C PRO A 114 -7.60 -2.70 -9.45
N VAL A 115 -6.52 -3.37 -9.84
CA VAL A 115 -5.81 -3.11 -11.09
C VAL A 115 -6.52 -3.84 -12.24
N LYS A 116 -7.39 -3.14 -12.98
CA LYS A 116 -8.18 -3.76 -14.06
C LYS A 116 -7.28 -4.28 -15.19
N SER A 117 -7.62 -5.43 -15.75
CA SER A 117 -6.89 -6.04 -16.87
C SER A 117 -6.84 -5.16 -18.13
N GLY A 118 -7.80 -4.25 -18.30
CA GLY A 118 -7.85 -3.31 -19.42
C GLY A 118 -6.95 -2.08 -19.30
N TYR A 119 -6.26 -1.88 -18.17
CA TYR A 119 -5.32 -0.76 -18.00
C TYR A 119 -4.09 -0.94 -18.88
N PRO A 120 -3.49 0.13 -19.45
CA PRO A 120 -2.33 0.03 -20.36
C PRO A 120 -1.10 -0.60 -19.68
N MET A 121 -0.21 -1.25 -20.46
CA MET A 121 1.08 -1.72 -19.94
C MET A 121 2.04 -0.56 -20.04
N THR A 122 2.77 -0.31 -18.97
CA THR A 122 4.02 0.42 -19.05
C THR A 122 5.03 -0.53 -19.68
N ILE A 123 5.33 -0.29 -20.96
CA ILE A 123 6.36 -0.97 -21.75
C ILE A 123 7.77 -0.61 -21.27
#